data_AF-A0A2K2VPH3-F1
#
_entry.id   AF-A0A2K2VPH3-F1
#
_cell.length_a   1.000
_cell.length_b   1.000
_cell.length_c   1.000
_cell.angle_alpha   90.00
_cell.angle_beta   90.00
_cell.angle_gamma   90.00
#
_symmetry.space_group_name_H-M   'P 1'
#
loop_
_entity.id
_entity.type
_entity.pdbx_description
1 polymer ?
#
loop_
_entity_poly.entity_id
_entity_poly.type
_entity_poly.pdbx_seq_one_letter_code
_entity_poly.pdbx_strand_id
1 'polypeptide(L)' 'MAYKKTNSDRIKRIYQLCEDHFGGVRFVGVKYHKKMGWIAKAQFDDGFESLTADGESDTEALRNLKNRVKKIIKRYNAV' A
#
# COMPACT_ATOMS: atom_id res chain seq x y z
N MET A 1 -8.58 -19.10 18.93
CA MET A 1 -8.33 -18.90 17.48
C MET A 1 -7.40 -17.71 17.30
N ALA A 2 -6.31 -17.85 16.56
CA ALA A 2 -5.43 -16.72 16.25
C ALA A 2 -6.14 -15.72 15.32
N TYR A 3 -6.01 -14.42 15.57
CA TYR A 3 -6.61 -13.37 14.74
C TYR A 3 -6.04 -13.44 13.31
N LYS A 4 -6.87 -13.81 12.34
CA LYS A 4 -6.49 -13.82 10.93
C LYS A 4 -6.64 -12.41 10.37
N LYS A 5 -5.52 -11.77 10.06
CA LYS A 5 -5.50 -10.42 9.48
C LYS A 5 -6.34 -10.35 8.21
N THR A 6 -7.24 -9.36 8.13
CA THR A 6 -8.10 -9.09 6.97
C THR A 6 -7.44 -8.15 5.96
N ASN A 7 -7.99 -8.04 4.76
CA ASN A 7 -7.50 -7.05 3.79
C ASN A 7 -7.79 -5.62 4.21
N SER A 8 -8.88 -5.39 4.94
CA SER A 8 -9.16 -4.10 5.60
C SER A 8 -8.04 -3.72 6.59
N ASP A 9 -7.55 -4.66 7.39
CA ASP A 9 -6.43 -4.40 8.31
C ASP A 9 -5.11 -4.11 7.58
N ARG A 10 -4.92 -4.72 6.41
CA ARG A 10 -3.74 -4.48 5.57
C ARG A 10 -3.81 -3.08 4.96
N ILE A 11 -4.97 -2.69 4.42
CA ILE A 11 -5.21 -1.35 3.86
C ILE A 11 -5.00 -0.29 4.93
N LYS A 12 -5.63 -0.42 6.11
CA LYS A 12 -5.46 0.52 7.23
C LYS A 12 -3.99 0.64 7.66
N ARG A 13 -3.25 -0.47 7.69
CA ARG A 13 -1.82 -0.42 8.04
C ARG A 13 -0.98 0.28 6.97
N ILE A 14 -1.31 0.13 5.69
CA ILE A 14 -0.60 0.83 4.60
C ILE A 14 -0.94 2.32 4.65
N TYR A 15 -2.21 2.67 4.84
CA TYR A 15 -2.64 4.05 5.05
C TYR A 15 -1.82 4.72 6.16
N GLN A 16 -1.77 4.11 7.35
CA GLN A 16 -1.01 4.66 8.48
C GLN A 16 0.47 4.86 8.14
N LEU A 17 1.12 3.85 7.53
CA LEU A 17 2.53 3.96 7.14
C LEU A 17 2.78 5.06 6.12
N CYS A 18 1.83 5.29 5.21
CA CYS A 18 1.93 6.36 4.23
C CYS A 18 1.74 7.73 4.90
N GLU A 19 0.75 7.87 5.77
CA GLU A 19 0.45 9.11 6.50
C GLU A 19 1.62 9.52 7.41
N ASP A 20 2.17 8.57 8.18
CA ASP A 20 3.28 8.79 9.12
C ASP A 20 4.57 9.29 8.44
N HIS A 21 4.78 8.97 7.16
CA HIS A 21 6.08 9.16 6.49
C HIS A 21 6.03 10.04 5.23
N PHE A 22 4.88 10.18 4.57
CA PHE A 22 4.73 10.90 3.30
C PHE A 22 3.70 12.03 3.37
N GLY A 23 2.95 12.17 4.46
CA GLY A 23 1.91 13.20 4.61
C GLY A 23 0.53 12.74 4.13
N GLY A 24 -0.32 13.69 3.70
CA GLY A 24 -1.73 13.46 3.39
C GLY A 24 -1.98 12.33 2.39
N VAL A 25 -2.80 11.35 2.78
CA VAL A 25 -3.17 10.19 1.97
C VAL A 25 -4.62 10.30 1.53
N ARG A 26 -4.83 10.48 0.23
CA ARG A 26 -6.17 10.51 -0.37
C ARG A 26 -6.91 9.19 -0.25
N PHE A 27 -6.25 8.08 -0.61
CA PHE A 27 -6.81 6.75 -0.43
C PHE A 27 -5.78 5.62 -0.51
N VAL A 28 -6.10 4.48 0.10
CA VAL A 28 -5.42 3.20 -0.12
C VAL A 28 -6.46 2.13 -0.43
N GLY A 29 -6.22 1.33 -1.46
CA GLY A 29 -7.15 0.26 -1.84
C GLY A 29 -6.54 -0.80 -2.74
N VAL A 30 -7.32 -1.84 -3.00
CA VAL A 30 -7.01 -2.90 -3.96
C VAL A 30 -8.19 -3.07 -4.91
N LYS A 31 -7.92 -3.23 -6.20
CA LYS A 31 -8.92 -3.48 -7.23
C LYS A 31 -8.46 -4.58 -8.17
N TYR A 32 -9.41 -5.31 -8.74
CA TYR A 32 -9.12 -6.24 -9.83
C TYR A 32 -9.13 -5.48 -11.16
N HIS A 33 -8.08 -5.65 -11.97
CA HIS A 33 -7.94 -5.04 -13.28
C HIS A 33 -7.78 -6.12 -14.35
N LYS A 34 -8.63 -6.09 -15.38
CA LYS A 34 -8.73 -7.16 -16.40
C LYS A 34 -7.40 -7.56 -17.05
N LYS A 35 -6.49 -6.61 -17.28
CA LYS A 35 -5.18 -6.88 -17.93
C LYS A 35 -4.03 -7.15 -16.96
N MET A 36 -4.13 -6.68 -15.72
CA MET A 36 -3.00 -6.61 -14.78
C MET A 36 -3.22 -7.46 -13.52
N GLY A 37 -4.40 -8.09 -13.38
CA GLY A 37 -4.76 -8.82 -12.18
C GLY A 37 -5.08 -7.89 -11.02
N TRP A 38 -4.74 -8.31 -9.80
CA TRP A 38 -4.97 -7.53 -8.60
C TRP A 38 -3.95 -6.40 -8.48
N ILE A 39 -4.44 -5.17 -8.34
CA ILE A 39 -3.61 -3.99 -8.16
C ILE A 39 -3.96 -3.31 -6.85
N ALA A 40 -2.98 -3.15 -5.98
CA ALA A 40 -3.05 -2.28 -4.82
C ALA A 40 -2.48 -0.90 -5.17
N LYS A 41 -3.12 0.17 -4.66
CA LYS A 41 -2.72 1.56 -4.88
C LYS A 41 -2.80 2.36 -3.57
N ALA A 42 -1.80 3.22 -3.35
CA ALA A 42 -1.86 4.34 -2.41
C ALA A 42 -1.77 5.65 -3.21
N GLN A 43 -2.74 6.54 -3.02
CA GLN A 43 -2.76 7.88 -3.61
C GLN A 43 -2.64 8.92 -2.50
N PHE A 44 -1.85 9.96 -2.76
CA PHE A 44 -1.56 11.06 -1.84
C PHE A 44 -2.30 12.32 -2.27
N ASP A 45 -2.44 13.28 -1.35
CA ASP A 45 -3.20 14.50 -1.61
C ASP A 45 -2.48 15.46 -2.56
N ASP A 46 -1.20 15.76 -2.34
CA ASP A 46 -0.37 16.59 -3.23
C ASP A 46 1.12 16.25 -3.13
N GLY A 47 1.86 16.47 -4.22
CA GLY A 47 3.33 16.42 -4.26
C GLY A 47 4.00 15.04 -4.32
N PHE A 48 3.29 13.96 -4.02
CA PHE A 48 3.83 12.58 -4.05
C PHE A 48 3.13 11.71 -5.09
N GLU A 49 3.90 11.07 -5.98
CA GLU A 49 3.34 10.15 -6.98
C GLU A 49 2.63 8.96 -6.32
N SER A 50 1.55 8.48 -6.96
CA SER A 50 0.86 7.31 -6.44
C SER A 50 1.76 6.08 -6.42
N LEU A 51 1.68 5.28 -5.35
CA LEU A 51 2.36 4.00 -5.27
C LEU A 51 1.42 2.88 -5.69
N THR A 52 1.90 1.98 -6.55
CA THR A 52 1.16 0.80 -6.97
C THR A 52 1.98 -0.47 -6.84
N ALA A 53 1.30 -1.59 -6.64
CA ALA A 53 1.87 -2.93 -6.73
C ALA A 53 0.80 -3.93 -7.17
N ASP A 54 1.20 -4.90 -7.97
CA ASP A 54 0.39 -6.02 -8.42
C ASP A 54 0.64 -7.30 -7.60
N GLY A 55 -0.21 -8.31 -7.82
CA GLY A 55 -0.07 -9.64 -7.24
C GLY A 55 -1.08 -10.64 -7.81
N GLU A 56 -0.86 -11.92 -7.57
CA GLU A 56 -1.75 -13.01 -8.00
C GLU A 56 -3.06 -13.03 -7.18
N SER A 57 -3.03 -12.46 -5.98
CA SER A 57 -4.20 -12.24 -5.12
C SER A 57 -4.28 -10.81 -4.60
N ASP A 58 -5.46 -10.40 -4.14
CA ASP A 58 -5.69 -9.12 -3.47
C ASP A 58 -4.75 -8.90 -2.26
N THR A 59 -4.53 -9.97 -1.51
CA THR A 59 -3.71 -10.04 -0.31
C THR A 59 -2.24 -9.86 -0.66
N GLU A 60 -1.80 -10.49 -1.75
CA GLU A 60 -0.44 -10.37 -2.26
C GLU A 60 -0.16 -8.97 -2.78
N ALA A 61 -1.06 -8.40 -3.59
CA ALA A 61 -0.93 -7.04 -4.10
C ALA A 61 -0.78 -6.03 -2.94
N LEU A 62 -1.59 -6.17 -1.88
CA LEU A 62 -1.48 -5.35 -0.66
C LEU A 62 -0.15 -5.57 0.07
N ARG A 63 0.33 -6.80 0.17
CA ARG A 63 1.64 -7.11 0.79
C ARG A 63 2.78 -6.49 -0.02
N ASN A 64 2.71 -6.55 -1.34
CA ASN A 64 3.71 -5.97 -2.23
C ASN A 64 3.72 -4.43 -2.14
N LEU A 65 2.55 -3.80 -2.08
CA LEU A 65 2.44 -2.35 -1.87
C LEU A 65 3.06 -1.94 -0.52
N LYS A 66 2.75 -2.66 0.56
CA LYS A 66 3.35 -2.40 1.88
C LYS A 66 4.88 -2.52 1.85
N ASN A 67 5.41 -3.54 1.16
CA ASN A 67 6.86 -3.73 1.05
C ASN A 67 7.51 -2.59 0.26
N ARG A 68 6.86 -2.10 -0.80
CA ARG A 68 7.29 -0.93 -1.56
C ARG A 68 7.35 0.32 -0.67
N VAL A 69 6.29 0.59 0.09
CA VAL A 69 6.23 1.69 1.07
C VAL A 69 7.40 1.61 2.06
N LYS A 70 7.60 0.44 2.69
CA LYS A 70 8.73 0.24 3.62
C LYS A 70 10.10 0.46 2.99
N LYS A 71 10.29 0.03 1.74
CA LYS A 71 11.55 0.22 1.01
C LYS A 71 11.84 1.70 0.77
N ILE A 72 10.81 2.49 0.49
CA ILE A 72 10.92 3.93 0.30
C ILE A 72 11.26 4.60 1.65
N ILE A 73 10.51 4.33 2.71
CA ILE A 73 10.78 4.85 4.07
C ILE A 73 12.23 4.56 4.49
N LYS A 74 12.70 3.32 4.30
CA LYS A 74 14.07 2.93 4.64
C LYS A 74 15.12 3.75 3.88
N ARG A 75 14.85 4.10 2.61
CA ARG A 75 15.79 4.90 1.80
C ARG A 75 15.86 6.34 2.28
N TYR A 76 14.73 6.94 2.67
CA TYR A 76 14.72 8.31 3.21
C TYR A 76 15.39 8.40 4.58
N ASN A 77 15.23 7.40 5.44
CA ASN A 77 15.82 7.40 6.79
C ASN A 77 17.30 6.97 6.84
N ALA A 78 17.86 6.51 5.72
CA ALA A 78 19.26 6.10 5.62
C ALA A 78 20.18 7.24 5.11
N VAL A 79 19.61 8.42 4.87
CA VAL A 79 20.29 9.66 4.48
C VAL A 79 20.41 10.56 5.69
#